data_AF-A0A8H3HBY6-F1
#
_entry.id   AF-A0A8H3HBY6-F1
#
_cell.length_a   1.000
_cell.length_b   1.000
_cell.length_c   1.000
_cell.angle_alpha   90.00
_cell.angle_beta   90.00
_cell.angle_gamma   90.00
#
_symmetry.space_group_name_H-M   'P 1'
#
loop_
_entity.id
_entity.type
_entity.pdbx_description
1 polymer ?
#
loop_
_entity_poly.entity_id
_entity_poly.type
_entity_poly.pdbx_seq_one_letter_code
_entity_poly.pdbx_strand_id
1 'polypeptide(L)'
;MVRSLLLTPFAIAVVSAATLNERQSTCACGYKDSTGAVWRESIVSDFTAGAESVLSQNYYKFTWSEDHDNAPYGIQYTANNVYAYNDGLGIRTSAFSGSGRVQTGGIGTLREDILYGTFRTRATVPSLQDESYDPKG
;
A
#
# COMPACT_ATOMS: atom_id res chain seq x y z
N MET A 1 -14.44 -71.11 40.63
CA MET A 1 -13.49 -70.36 39.77
C MET A 1 -14.25 -69.21 39.13
N VAL A 2 -13.81 -67.99 39.42
CA VAL A 2 -14.42 -66.72 39.01
C VAL A 2 -13.94 -66.36 37.61
N ARG A 3 -14.83 -65.94 36.72
CA ARG A 3 -14.45 -65.22 35.49
C ARG A 3 -15.49 -64.15 35.18
N SER A 4 -15.27 -62.97 35.77
CA SER A 4 -15.95 -61.74 35.41
C SER A 4 -15.41 -61.24 34.07
N LEU A 5 -16.25 -61.16 33.05
CA LEU A 5 -15.98 -60.47 31.80
C LEU A 5 -16.30 -58.98 32.00
N LEU A 6 -15.27 -58.16 32.18
CA LEU A 6 -15.36 -56.71 32.14
C LEU A 6 -15.43 -56.27 30.67
N LEU A 7 -16.62 -55.87 30.22
CA LEU A 7 -16.82 -55.15 28.96
C LEU A 7 -16.55 -53.67 29.21
N THR A 8 -15.39 -53.18 28.76
CA THR A 8 -15.08 -51.75 28.66
C THR A 8 -15.77 -51.15 27.44
N PRO A 9 -16.62 -50.13 27.58
CA PRO A 9 -17.07 -49.38 26.41
C PRO A 9 -15.96 -48.44 25.95
N PHE A 10 -15.49 -48.66 24.72
CA PHE A 10 -14.71 -47.68 23.96
C PHE A 10 -15.60 -46.46 23.70
N ALA A 11 -15.40 -45.39 24.48
CA ALA A 11 -15.98 -44.09 24.17
C ALA A 11 -15.24 -43.49 22.98
N ILE A 12 -15.81 -43.62 21.78
CA ILE A 12 -15.37 -42.88 20.61
C ILE A 12 -15.82 -41.43 20.81
N ALA A 13 -14.91 -40.58 21.29
CA ALA A 13 -15.12 -39.14 21.22
C ALA A 13 -15.11 -38.74 19.75
N VAL A 14 -16.31 -38.51 19.19
CA VAL A 14 -16.46 -37.86 17.90
C VAL A 14 -15.97 -36.43 18.09
N VAL A 15 -14.70 -36.18 17.77
CA VAL A 15 -14.21 -34.82 17.60
C VAL A 15 -15.05 -34.24 16.48
N SER A 16 -15.98 -33.35 16.83
CA SER A 16 -16.58 -32.47 15.85
C SER A 16 -15.44 -31.67 15.26
N ALA A 17 -14.90 -32.14 14.14
CA ALA A 17 -14.25 -31.31 13.16
C ALA A 17 -15.36 -30.39 12.64
N ALA A 18 -15.71 -29.39 13.44
CA ALA A 18 -16.22 -28.14 12.94
C ALA A 18 -15.10 -27.64 12.03
N THR A 19 -15.15 -28.07 10.77
CA THR A 19 -14.49 -27.41 9.68
C THR A 19 -14.83 -25.94 9.89
N LEU A 20 -13.82 -25.16 10.28
CA LEU A 20 -13.77 -23.74 10.02
C LEU A 20 -13.85 -23.61 8.49
N ASN A 21 -15.04 -23.85 7.94
CA ASN A 21 -15.46 -23.18 6.74
C ASN A 21 -15.37 -21.72 7.16
N GLU A 22 -14.23 -21.11 6.84
CA GLU A 22 -14.14 -19.68 6.67
C GLU A 22 -15.47 -19.25 6.10
N ARG A 23 -16.23 -18.50 6.89
CA ARG A 23 -17.27 -17.66 6.32
C ARG A 23 -16.51 -16.72 5.38
N GLN A 24 -16.32 -17.13 4.13
CA GLN A 24 -16.29 -16.24 3.00
C GLN A 24 -17.64 -15.53 2.99
N SER A 25 -17.84 -14.61 3.93
CA SER A 25 -18.83 -13.59 3.76
C SER A 25 -18.23 -12.62 2.75
N THR A 26 -19.02 -12.24 1.77
CA THR A 26 -18.78 -11.19 0.77
C THR A 26 -18.60 -9.78 1.39
N CYS A 27 -18.11 -9.70 2.62
CA CYS A 27 -17.82 -8.48 3.36
C CYS A 27 -16.30 -8.43 3.53
N ALA A 28 -15.69 -7.29 3.20
CA ALA A 28 -14.26 -7.08 3.43
C ALA A 28 -13.89 -7.46 4.87
N CYS A 29 -13.15 -8.56 5.03
CA CYS A 29 -12.68 -9.06 6.30
C CYS A 29 -11.59 -8.10 6.78
N GLY A 30 -11.96 -7.12 7.60
CA GLY A 30 -11.01 -6.16 8.12
C GLY A 30 -9.96 -6.80 9.03
N TYR A 31 -8.82 -6.15 9.16
CA TYR A 31 -7.79 -6.52 10.14
C TYR A 31 -8.24 -6.07 11.54
N LYS A 32 -8.29 -6.98 12.52
CA LYS A 32 -8.57 -6.62 13.91
C LYS A 32 -7.26 -6.40 14.65
N ASP A 33 -7.02 -5.20 15.17
CA ASP A 33 -5.81 -4.91 15.94
C ASP A 33 -5.89 -5.44 17.38
N SER A 34 -4.79 -5.28 18.13
CA SER A 34 -4.68 -5.73 19.53
C SER A 34 -5.60 -5.00 20.51
N THR A 35 -6.19 -3.87 20.11
CA THR A 35 -7.18 -3.12 20.91
C THR A 35 -8.62 -3.56 20.57
N GLY A 36 -8.78 -4.37 19.54
CA GLY A 36 -10.06 -4.89 19.09
C GLY A 36 -10.75 -4.04 18.02
N ALA A 37 -10.12 -2.96 17.54
CA ALA A 37 -10.62 -2.18 16.42
C ALA A 37 -10.48 -2.96 15.12
N VAL A 38 -11.48 -2.86 14.23
CA VAL A 38 -11.50 -3.55 12.94
C VAL A 38 -11.26 -2.54 11.82
N TRP A 39 -10.14 -2.70 11.14
CA TRP A 39 -9.70 -1.91 9.99
C TRP A 39 -10.22 -2.56 8.72
N ARG A 40 -11.34 -2.08 8.17
CA ARG A 40 -12.03 -2.72 7.05
C ARG A 40 -11.66 -2.10 5.71
N GLU A 41 -11.53 -0.78 5.69
CA GLU A 41 -11.26 0.02 4.50
C GLU A 41 -9.75 0.10 4.27
N SER A 42 -9.28 -0.38 3.12
CA SER A 42 -7.86 -0.33 2.75
C SER A 42 -7.69 -0.23 1.25
N ILE A 43 -6.56 0.34 0.84
CA ILE A 43 -6.03 0.23 -0.52
C ILE A 43 -4.72 -0.54 -0.40
N VAL A 44 -4.62 -1.69 -1.04
CA VAL A 44 -3.43 -2.53 -1.04
C VAL A 44 -3.01 -2.77 -2.48
N SER A 45 -1.76 -2.43 -2.80
CA SER A 45 -1.17 -2.67 -4.11
C SER A 45 0.34 -2.75 -3.99
N ASP A 46 0.93 -3.69 -4.73
CA ASP A 46 2.36 -3.75 -5.02
C ASP A 46 2.68 -3.27 -6.45
N PHE A 47 1.65 -2.86 -7.21
CA PHE A 47 1.70 -2.38 -8.59
C PHE A 47 2.19 -3.40 -9.65
N THR A 48 2.40 -4.66 -9.27
CA THR A 48 2.90 -5.73 -10.15
C THR A 48 1.91 -6.15 -11.23
N ALA A 49 0.61 -5.99 -10.97
CA ALA A 49 -0.45 -6.22 -11.95
C ALA A 49 -0.58 -5.07 -12.99
N GLY A 50 0.26 -4.04 -12.90
CA GLY A 50 0.27 -2.87 -13.78
C GLY A 50 -0.13 -1.59 -13.06
N ALA A 51 0.80 -0.63 -13.02
CA ALA A 51 0.64 0.59 -12.23
C ALA A 51 -0.57 1.44 -12.67
N GLU A 52 -0.81 1.60 -13.96
CA GLU A 52 -1.93 2.41 -14.47
C GLU A 52 -3.30 1.83 -14.09
N SER A 53 -3.44 0.50 -14.07
CA SER A 53 -4.69 -0.15 -13.65
C SER A 53 -4.99 0.16 -12.19
N VAL A 54 -4.00 0.02 -11.30
CA VAL A 54 -4.15 0.34 -9.88
C VAL A 54 -4.47 1.82 -9.68
N LEU A 55 -3.75 2.71 -10.38
CA LEU A 55 -3.97 4.15 -10.29
C LEU A 55 -5.41 4.50 -10.67
N SER A 56 -5.91 3.99 -11.81
CA SER A 56 -7.25 4.29 -12.30
C SER A 56 -8.39 3.91 -11.34
N GLN A 57 -8.15 2.95 -10.43
CA GLN A 57 -9.17 2.45 -9.51
C GLN A 57 -9.23 3.23 -8.20
N ASN A 58 -8.09 3.67 -7.67
CA ASN A 58 -7.99 4.16 -6.30
C ASN A 58 -7.26 5.50 -6.16
N TYR A 59 -6.65 6.03 -7.23
CA TYR A 59 -5.79 7.20 -7.17
C TYR A 59 -6.05 8.18 -8.32
N TYR A 60 -5.64 9.43 -8.11
CA TYR A 60 -5.53 10.42 -9.17
C TYR A 60 -4.13 11.01 -9.20
N LYS A 61 -3.68 11.41 -10.40
CA LYS A 61 -2.37 12.05 -10.61
C LYS A 61 -2.50 13.55 -10.39
N PHE A 62 -1.54 14.14 -9.69
CA PHE A 62 -1.52 15.58 -9.45
C PHE A 62 -1.16 16.35 -10.72
N THR A 63 -1.80 17.50 -10.93
CA THR A 63 -1.63 18.34 -12.14
C THR A 63 -1.62 19.84 -11.85
N TRP A 64 -1.61 20.23 -10.57
CA TRP A 64 -1.60 21.62 -10.14
C TRP A 64 -0.19 22.08 -9.74
N SER A 65 -0.10 23.36 -9.44
CA SER A 65 1.12 23.99 -8.96
C SER A 65 1.01 24.26 -7.45
N GLU A 66 2.12 24.14 -6.74
CA GLU A 66 2.21 24.35 -5.30
C GLU A 66 3.42 25.23 -4.98
N ASP A 67 3.26 26.21 -4.10
CA ASP A 67 4.34 27.09 -3.63
C ASP A 67 4.56 26.84 -2.14
N HIS A 68 5.81 26.89 -1.70
CA HIS A 68 6.19 26.69 -0.31
C HIS A 68 7.06 27.85 0.15
N ASP A 69 6.70 28.47 1.27
CA ASP A 69 7.35 29.68 1.79
C ASP A 69 8.86 29.52 2.05
N ASN A 70 9.35 28.28 2.21
CA ASN A 70 10.75 27.97 2.50
C ASN A 70 11.47 27.19 1.38
N ALA A 71 10.92 27.19 0.16
CA ALA A 71 11.55 26.55 -1.00
C ALA A 71 12.02 27.60 -2.01
N PRO A 72 13.23 27.45 -2.60
CA PRO A 72 13.75 28.42 -3.57
C PRO A 72 12.98 28.43 -4.90
N TYR A 73 12.25 27.34 -5.21
CA TYR A 73 11.45 27.20 -6.41
C TYR A 73 10.10 26.58 -6.06
N GLY A 74 9.04 27.07 -6.71
CA GLY A 74 7.72 26.43 -6.65
C GLY A 74 7.70 25.09 -7.38
N ILE A 75 6.69 24.27 -7.05
CA ILE A 75 6.47 22.94 -7.61
C ILE A 75 5.39 23.01 -8.69
N GLN A 76 5.58 22.27 -9.78
CA GLN A 76 4.54 21.97 -10.76
C GLN A 76 4.36 20.45 -10.85
N TYR A 77 3.23 19.94 -10.39
CA TYR A 77 2.91 18.53 -10.60
C TYR A 77 2.49 18.28 -12.06
N THR A 78 2.95 17.17 -12.61
CA THR A 78 2.56 16.70 -13.94
C THR A 78 2.31 15.20 -13.95
N ALA A 79 1.21 14.79 -14.58
CA ALA A 79 0.84 13.38 -14.71
C ALA A 79 1.90 12.57 -15.47
N ASN A 80 2.69 13.21 -16.34
CA ASN A 80 3.78 12.57 -17.10
C ASN A 80 4.96 12.13 -16.22
N ASN A 81 5.01 12.59 -14.97
CA ASN A 81 6.02 12.19 -13.99
C ASN A 81 5.54 11.08 -13.05
N VAL A 82 4.38 10.49 -13.33
CA VAL A 82 3.85 9.28 -12.69
C VAL A 82 3.65 8.22 -13.77
N TYR A 83 4.41 7.13 -13.71
CA TYR A 83 4.54 6.15 -14.79
C TYR A 83 4.77 4.74 -14.25
N ALA A 84 4.47 3.72 -15.06
CA ALA A 84 4.84 2.34 -14.74
C ALA A 84 6.37 2.14 -14.86
N TYR A 85 6.98 1.49 -13.87
CA TYR A 85 8.43 1.25 -13.83
C TYR A 85 8.77 -0.06 -13.12
N ASN A 86 9.46 -0.99 -13.79
CA ASN A 86 9.90 -2.28 -13.23
C ASN A 86 8.80 -3.01 -12.43
N ASP A 87 7.64 -3.25 -13.06
CA ASP A 87 6.47 -3.86 -12.44
C ASP A 87 5.98 -3.13 -11.17
N GLY A 88 6.27 -1.83 -11.09
CA GLY A 88 5.97 -0.97 -9.97
C GLY A 88 5.48 0.41 -10.41
N LEU A 89 5.28 1.29 -9.43
CA LEU A 89 4.97 2.70 -9.64
C LEU A 89 6.26 3.55 -9.61
N GLY A 90 6.52 4.24 -10.71
CA GLY A 90 7.54 5.27 -10.82
C GLY A 90 6.96 6.66 -10.59
N ILE A 91 7.60 7.44 -9.71
CA ILE A 91 7.36 8.86 -9.53
C ILE A 91 8.72 9.57 -9.65
N ARG A 92 8.82 10.60 -10.49
CA ARG A 92 10.07 11.31 -10.71
C ARG A 92 9.92 12.82 -10.60
N THR A 93 11.06 13.46 -10.36
CA THR A 93 11.26 14.89 -10.62
C THR A 93 12.00 15.03 -11.95
N SER A 94 11.53 15.89 -12.84
CA SER A 94 12.23 16.20 -14.09
C SER A 94 13.47 17.04 -13.81
N ALA A 95 14.47 16.97 -14.69
CA ALA A 95 15.63 17.85 -14.63
C ALA A 95 15.20 19.32 -14.60
N PHE A 96 15.79 20.11 -13.71
CA PHE A 96 15.48 21.52 -13.61
C PHE A 96 16.01 22.27 -14.82
N SER A 97 15.16 23.07 -15.47
CA SER A 97 15.52 23.83 -16.67
C SER A 97 16.37 25.08 -16.38
N GLY A 98 16.73 25.35 -15.13
CA GLY A 98 17.45 26.56 -14.72
C GLY A 98 16.55 27.78 -14.48
N SER A 99 15.24 27.65 -14.72
CA SER A 99 14.26 28.70 -14.47
C SER A 99 12.86 28.12 -14.31
N GLY A 100 11.97 28.83 -13.61
CA GLY A 100 10.57 28.44 -13.44
C GLY A 100 10.36 27.47 -12.26
N ARG A 101 9.30 26.67 -12.35
CA ARG A 101 8.92 25.70 -11.32
C ARG A 101 9.58 24.34 -11.57
N VAL A 102 9.91 23.64 -10.50
CA VAL A 102 10.42 22.26 -10.57
C VAL A 102 9.26 21.33 -10.94
N GLN A 103 9.40 20.59 -12.03
CA GLN A 103 8.36 19.65 -12.46
C GLN A 103 8.51 18.31 -11.75
N THR A 104 7.45 17.84 -11.09
CA THR A 104 7.47 16.58 -10.33
C THR A 104 6.19 15.77 -10.52
N GLY A 105 6.18 14.54 -10.04
CA GLY A 105 5.01 13.66 -10.00
C GLY A 105 4.42 13.59 -8.60
N GLY A 106 3.11 13.35 -8.52
CA GLY A 106 2.38 13.16 -7.27
C GLY A 106 1.10 12.40 -7.51
N ILE A 107 0.64 11.66 -6.51
CA ILE A 107 -0.63 10.93 -6.53
C ILE A 107 -1.37 11.16 -5.22
N GLY A 108 -2.70 11.14 -5.30
CA GLY A 108 -3.60 11.17 -4.14
C GLY A 108 -4.65 10.08 -4.27
N THR A 109 -5.24 9.67 -3.15
CA THR A 109 -6.30 8.65 -3.14
C THR A 109 -7.63 9.25 -3.55
N LEU A 110 -8.43 8.51 -4.31
CA LEU A 110 -9.83 8.82 -4.62
C LEU A 110 -10.79 8.45 -3.48
N ARG A 111 -10.30 7.71 -2.48
CA ARG A 111 -11.08 7.21 -1.34
C ARG A 111 -11.16 8.27 -0.25
N GLU A 112 -12.37 8.66 0.11
CA GLU A 112 -12.68 9.59 1.21
C GLU A 112 -13.18 8.85 2.46
N ASP A 113 -13.47 7.56 2.37
CA ASP A 113 -14.00 6.72 3.45
C ASP A 113 -12.92 6.17 4.40
N ILE A 114 -11.64 6.51 4.16
CA ILE A 114 -10.51 6.15 5.01
C ILE A 114 -10.10 7.38 5.81
N LEU A 115 -10.73 7.60 6.97
CA LEU A 115 -10.52 8.81 7.78
C LEU A 115 -9.40 8.68 8.83
N TYR A 116 -9.06 7.44 9.22
CA TYR A 116 -7.98 7.13 10.17
C TYR A 116 -7.28 5.85 9.71
N GLY A 117 -5.96 5.76 9.86
CA GLY A 117 -5.18 4.73 9.16
C GLY A 117 -3.75 4.58 9.63
N THR A 118 -3.14 3.47 9.21
CA THR A 118 -1.68 3.37 9.09
C THR A 118 -1.35 3.31 7.61
N PHE A 119 -0.37 4.11 7.17
CA PHE A 119 0.18 3.98 5.83
C PHE A 119 1.51 3.23 5.90
N ARG A 120 1.71 2.28 4.97
CA ARG A 120 2.99 1.59 4.79
C ARG A 120 3.33 1.62 3.32
N THR A 121 4.55 2.02 3.02
CA THR A 121 5.09 2.07 1.66
C THR A 121 6.46 1.40 1.65
N ARG A 122 6.73 0.64 0.59
CA ARG A 122 8.06 0.19 0.23
C ARG A 122 8.42 0.91 -1.06
N ALA A 123 9.45 1.75 -1.00
CA ALA A 123 9.93 2.49 -2.16
C ALA A 123 11.46 2.38 -2.24
N THR A 124 11.97 2.44 -3.45
CA THR A 124 13.41 2.61 -3.71
C THR A 124 13.63 4.06 -4.13
N VAL A 125 14.53 4.76 -3.44
CA VAL A 125 14.99 6.08 -3.87
C VAL A 125 16.20 5.88 -4.78
N PRO A 126 16.11 6.21 -6.08
CA PRO A 126 17.28 6.17 -6.94
C PRO A 126 18.30 7.19 -6.46
N SER A 127 19.54 6.77 -6.24
CA SER A 127 20.64 7.69 -5.98
C SER A 127 20.99 8.43 -7.27
N LEU A 128 21.07 9.75 -7.20
CA LEU A 128 21.77 10.52 -8.24
C LEU A 128 23.26 10.16 -8.15
N GLN A 129 23.88 9.85 -9.28
CA GLN A 129 25.34 10.01 -9.35
C GLN A 129 25.57 11.52 -9.39
N ASP A 130 26.01 12.11 -8.27
CA ASP A 130 26.53 13.48 -8.25
C ASP A 130 27.83 13.51 -9.05
N GLU A 131 27.74 13.58 -10.39
CA GLU A 131 28.82 14.17 -11.16
C GLU A 131 28.71 15.70 -11.00
N SER A 132 29.65 16.27 -10.23
CA SER A 132 29.94 17.70 -10.04
C SER A 132 29.19 18.48 -8.95
N TYR A 133 29.53 18.21 -7.68
CA TYR A 133 29.65 19.28 -6.69
C TYR A 133 31.11 19.40 -6.27
N ASP A 134 31.83 20.37 -6.85
CA ASP A 134 33.13 20.85 -6.33
C ASP A 134 32.86 22.05 -5.41
N PRO A 135 33.00 21.91 -4.07
CA PRO A 135 32.75 23.00 -3.13
C PRO A 135 33.88 24.04 -3.07
N LYS A 136 34.81 24.10 -4.02
CA LYS A 136 35.89 25.10 -4.01
C LYS A 136 35.90 25.98 -5.26
N GLY A 137 35.09 27.04 -5.18
CA GLY A 137 35.40 28.33 -5.79
C GLY A 137 35.87 29.29 -4.71
#